data_AF-A0AAF0RRQ4-F1
#
_entry.id   AF-A0AAF0RRQ4-F1
#
_cell.length_a   1.000
_cell.length_b   1.000
_cell.length_c   1.000
_cell.angle_alpha   90.00
_cell.angle_beta   90.00
_cell.angle_gamma   90.00
#
_symmetry.space_group_name_H-M   'P 1'
#
loop_
_entity.id
_entity.type
_entity.pdbx_description
1 polymer ?
#
loop_
_entity_poly.entity_id
_entity_poly.type
_entity_poly.pdbx_seq_one_letter_code
_entity_poly.pdbx_strand_id
1 'polypeptide(L)'
;MTTIGIIGAGNIGSQLARLAVRHGHHVVIANSRGPETLTALAEELNGLGAADGSAGGSARAATRDEAAAAGEIVVVTTPLAAIETIPVEPLVGKVVIDTNNYYPQRDGHIAALDDETTTTAELLQDHLPGARVVKAFNHIGAADLTGHATPAGTPGRRALVVAGDDAEAKQVATDLIDQFGFDVVDAGPLAEGWRIQRDTPGYGPRLTADELRAALAEAERVRA
;
A
#
# COMPACT_ATOMS: atom_id res chain seq x y z
N MET A 1 -11.63 -4.45 13.63
CA MET A 1 -10.53 -5.44 13.77
C MET A 1 -10.58 -6.33 12.55
N THR A 2 -9.51 -6.33 11.74
CA THR A 2 -9.44 -6.99 10.42
C THR A 2 -8.09 -7.69 10.32
N THR A 3 -8.02 -8.81 9.62
CA THR A 3 -6.75 -9.47 9.29
C THR A 3 -6.16 -8.86 8.02
N ILE A 4 -4.95 -8.32 8.11
CA ILE A 4 -4.21 -7.73 6.99
C ILE A 4 -3.05 -8.65 6.63
N GLY A 5 -3.08 -9.19 5.41
CA GLY A 5 -1.96 -9.91 4.82
C GLY A 5 -0.96 -8.92 4.23
N ILE A 6 0.32 -8.97 4.61
CA ILE A 6 1.35 -8.08 4.07
C ILE A 6 2.39 -8.93 3.33
N ILE A 7 2.43 -8.78 2.01
CA ILE A 7 3.40 -9.45 1.13
C ILE A 7 4.52 -8.46 0.83
N GLY A 8 5.62 -8.60 1.58
CA GLY A 8 6.77 -7.70 1.56
C GLY A 8 7.00 -7.05 2.92
N ALA A 9 8.09 -7.42 3.59
CA ALA A 9 8.44 -6.90 4.91
C ALA A 9 9.56 -5.84 4.86
N GLY A 10 9.61 -5.06 3.78
CA GLY A 10 10.58 -3.98 3.60
C GLY A 10 10.21 -2.72 4.39
N ASN A 11 10.77 -1.59 3.98
CA ASN A 11 10.56 -0.30 4.64
C ASN A 11 9.07 0.07 4.74
N ILE A 12 8.31 -0.02 3.64
CA ILE A 12 6.88 0.30 3.61
C ILE A 12 6.07 -0.75 4.38
N GLY A 13 6.20 -2.03 4.02
CA GLY A 13 5.42 -3.10 4.64
C GLY A 13 5.58 -3.21 6.16
N SER A 14 6.79 -3.02 6.69
CA SER A 14 6.99 -3.02 8.15
C SER A 14 6.34 -1.83 8.84
N GLN A 15 6.24 -0.65 8.20
CA GLN A 15 5.59 0.53 8.77
C GLN A 15 4.07 0.41 8.72
N LEU A 16 3.52 -0.13 7.62
CA LEU A 16 2.11 -0.47 7.53
C LEU A 16 1.72 -1.54 8.56
N ALA A 17 2.58 -2.53 8.81
CA ALA A 17 2.38 -3.51 9.87
C ALA A 17 2.30 -2.86 11.26
N ARG A 18 3.18 -1.90 11.55
CA ARG A 18 3.17 -1.14 12.81
C ARG A 18 1.87 -0.36 12.98
N LEU A 19 1.44 0.36 11.93
CA LEU A 19 0.15 1.07 11.94
C LEU A 19 -1.01 0.11 12.18
N ALA A 20 -1.09 -0.96 11.39
CA ALA A 20 -2.12 -1.99 11.53
C ALA A 20 -2.23 -2.53 12.95
N VAL A 21 -1.12 -2.96 13.55
CA VAL A 21 -1.13 -3.47 14.93
C VAL A 21 -1.51 -2.38 15.94
N ARG A 22 -1.00 -1.15 15.81
CA ARG A 22 -1.39 -0.04 16.70
C ARG A 22 -2.87 0.32 16.61
N HIS A 23 -3.53 0.00 15.50
CA HIS A 23 -4.97 0.20 15.29
C HIS A 23 -5.80 -1.08 15.51
N GLY A 24 -5.22 -2.09 16.17
CA GLY A 24 -5.96 -3.27 16.61
C GLY A 24 -6.13 -4.36 15.55
N HIS A 25 -5.41 -4.30 14.43
CA HIS A 25 -5.50 -5.30 13.36
C HIS A 25 -4.57 -6.49 13.58
N HIS A 26 -4.96 -7.65 13.05
CA HIS A 26 -4.08 -8.80 12.98
C HIS A 26 -3.27 -8.77 11.70
N VAL A 27 -1.95 -8.87 11.81
CA VAL A 27 -1.02 -8.83 10.68
C VAL A 27 -0.47 -10.22 10.41
N VAL A 28 -0.57 -10.67 9.17
CA VAL A 28 0.13 -11.86 8.66
C VAL A 28 1.17 -11.37 7.66
N ILE A 29 2.44 -11.34 8.06
CA ILE A 29 3.51 -10.69 7.28
C ILE A 29 4.46 -11.71 6.67
N ALA A 30 4.76 -11.51 5.38
CA ALA A 30 5.63 -12.37 4.60
C ALA A 30 6.73 -11.58 3.89
N ASN A 31 7.83 -12.24 3.56
CA ASN A 31 8.88 -11.74 2.68
C ASN A 31 9.36 -12.85 1.73
N SER A 32 10.38 -12.58 0.90
CA SER A 32 10.95 -13.56 -0.03
C SER A 32 11.93 -14.56 0.61
N ARG A 33 12.34 -14.32 1.86
CA ARG A 33 13.44 -15.04 2.54
C ARG A 33 12.96 -16.06 3.57
N GLY A 34 11.65 -16.23 3.72
CA GLY A 34 11.05 -17.16 4.67
C GLY A 34 10.63 -16.50 6.00
N PRO A 35 9.58 -17.04 6.65
CA PRO A 35 9.01 -16.49 7.88
C PRO A 35 10.01 -16.44 9.05
N GLU A 36 10.98 -17.35 9.11
CA GLU A 36 12.02 -17.41 10.12
C GLU A 36 12.88 -16.14 10.16
N THR A 37 12.99 -15.41 9.04
CA THR A 37 13.72 -14.14 8.96
C THR A 37 12.94 -12.96 9.53
N LEU A 38 11.68 -13.16 9.92
CA LEU A 38 10.76 -12.13 10.41
C LEU A 38 10.44 -12.26 11.90
N THR A 39 11.06 -13.20 12.61
CA THR A 39 10.82 -13.42 14.05
C THR A 39 10.96 -12.15 14.87
N ALA A 40 12.08 -11.43 14.72
CA ALA A 40 12.32 -10.18 15.46
C ALA A 40 11.29 -9.09 15.14
N LEU A 41 10.86 -8.99 13.88
CA LEU A 41 9.82 -8.02 13.49
C LEU A 41 8.46 -8.42 14.07
N ALA A 42 8.10 -9.69 14.04
CA ALA A 42 6.84 -10.16 14.63
C ALA A 42 6.82 -9.95 16.16
N GLU A 43 7.92 -10.19 16.85
CA GLU A 43 8.08 -9.90 18.28
C GLU A 43 7.95 -8.40 18.58
N GLU A 44 8.64 -7.54 17.79
CA GLU A 44 8.52 -6.08 17.89
C GLU A 44 7.05 -5.66 17.76
N LEU A 45 6.38 -6.13 16.71
CA LEU A 45 4.99 -5.80 16.42
C LEU A 45 4.05 -6.23 17.55
N ASN A 46 4.18 -7.45 18.07
CA ASN A 46 3.36 -7.93 19.20
C ASN A 46 3.64 -7.20 20.52
N GLY A 47 4.79 -6.53 20.64
CA GLY A 47 5.11 -5.66 21.77
C GLY A 47 4.50 -4.26 21.68
N LEU A 48 3.87 -3.90 20.55
CA LEU A 48 3.25 -2.58 20.37
C LEU A 48 1.92 -2.51 21.11
N GLY A 49 1.75 -1.48 21.95
CA GLY A 49 0.44 -1.09 22.46
C GLY A 49 -0.40 -0.39 21.39
N ALA A 50 -1.72 -0.36 21.59
CA ALA A 50 -2.61 0.39 20.70
C ALA A 50 -2.36 1.90 20.77
N ALA A 51 -2.70 2.61 19.70
CA ALA A 51 -2.56 4.06 19.62
C ALA A 51 -3.47 4.81 20.61
N ASP A 52 -4.62 4.24 20.96
CA ASP A 52 -5.62 4.80 21.88
C ASP A 52 -5.52 4.25 23.32
N GLY A 53 -4.50 3.45 23.60
CA GLY A 53 -4.31 2.80 24.92
C GLY A 53 -5.14 1.53 25.14
N SER A 54 -5.90 1.07 24.14
CA SER A 54 -6.58 -0.23 24.16
C SER A 54 -5.61 -1.40 23.89
N ALA A 55 -6.15 -2.62 23.77
CA ALA A 55 -5.36 -3.77 23.35
C ALA A 55 -4.93 -3.59 21.89
N GLY A 56 -3.62 -3.66 21.64
CA GLY A 56 -3.07 -3.66 20.30
C GLY A 56 -3.53 -4.90 19.51
N GLY A 57 -3.25 -4.87 18.21
CA GLY A 57 -3.38 -6.01 17.33
C GLY A 57 -2.31 -7.07 17.62
N SER A 58 -2.15 -7.99 16.68
CA SER A 58 -1.08 -9.00 16.76
C SER A 58 -0.42 -9.17 15.40
N ALA A 59 0.77 -9.76 15.38
CA ALA A 59 1.48 -10.07 14.16
C ALA A 59 2.05 -11.49 14.20
N ARG A 60 2.03 -12.18 13.06
CA ARG A 60 2.80 -13.40 12.86
C ARG A 60 3.53 -13.38 11.52
N ALA A 61 4.72 -13.96 11.51
CA ALA A 61 5.43 -14.26 10.27
C ALA A 61 4.75 -15.42 9.53
N ALA A 62 4.78 -15.39 8.20
CA ALA A 62 4.14 -16.38 7.35
C ALA A 62 4.84 -16.49 5.98
N THR A 63 4.47 -17.51 5.20
CA THR A 63 4.75 -17.52 3.76
C THR A 63 3.86 -16.53 3.02
N ARG A 64 4.18 -16.26 1.74
CA ARG A 64 3.36 -15.37 0.90
C ARG A 64 1.94 -15.91 0.69
N ASP A 65 1.82 -17.20 0.44
CA ASP A 65 0.54 -17.89 0.28
C ASP A 65 -0.31 -17.80 1.55
N GLU A 66 0.31 -18.01 2.72
CA GLU A 66 -0.38 -17.90 4.01
C GLU A 66 -0.83 -16.46 4.31
N ALA A 67 -0.02 -15.46 3.99
CA ALA A 67 -0.39 -14.05 4.13
C ALA A 67 -1.54 -13.67 3.19
N ALA A 68 -1.47 -14.09 1.93
CA ALA A 68 -2.52 -13.88 0.94
C ALA A 68 -3.84 -14.56 1.34
N ALA A 69 -3.78 -15.81 1.78
CA ALA A 69 -4.93 -16.59 2.18
C ALA A 69 -5.60 -16.02 3.45
N ALA A 70 -4.82 -15.62 4.45
CA ALA A 70 -5.35 -15.14 5.72
C ALA A 70 -5.87 -13.69 5.68
N GLY A 71 -5.31 -12.83 4.83
CA GLY A 71 -5.71 -11.42 4.76
C GLY A 71 -7.13 -11.23 4.22
N GLU A 72 -7.97 -10.50 4.93
CA GLU A 72 -9.23 -9.95 4.41
C GLU A 72 -8.94 -8.76 3.48
N ILE A 73 -7.90 -8.00 3.83
CA ILE A 73 -7.23 -7.01 2.99
C ILE A 73 -5.79 -7.50 2.80
N VAL A 74 -5.25 -7.43 1.58
CA VAL A 74 -3.86 -7.81 1.30
C VAL A 74 -3.09 -6.61 0.77
N VAL A 75 -1.93 -6.33 1.36
CA VAL A 75 -1.00 -5.29 0.89
C VAL A 75 0.14 -5.96 0.13
N VAL A 76 0.32 -5.60 -1.14
CA VAL A 76 1.46 -5.98 -1.96
C VAL A 76 2.46 -4.84 -1.95
N THR A 77 3.62 -5.08 -1.34
CA THR A 77 4.68 -4.08 -1.14
C THR A 77 6.07 -4.67 -1.44
N THR A 78 6.14 -5.49 -2.49
CA THR A 78 7.39 -6.02 -3.05
C THR A 78 7.95 -5.09 -4.13
N PRO A 79 9.24 -5.23 -4.52
CA PRO A 79 9.72 -4.66 -5.77
C PRO A 79 8.86 -5.11 -6.96
N LEU A 80 8.72 -4.26 -7.97
CA LEU A 80 7.89 -4.55 -9.16
C LEU A 80 8.39 -5.78 -9.92
N ALA A 81 9.69 -5.98 -10.02
CA ALA A 81 10.27 -7.18 -10.63
C ALA A 81 9.85 -8.52 -9.97
N ALA A 82 9.22 -8.48 -8.79
CA ALA A 82 8.71 -9.66 -8.10
C ALA A 82 7.20 -9.90 -8.29
N ILE A 83 6.54 -9.18 -9.21
CA ILE A 83 5.09 -9.25 -9.44
C ILE A 83 4.58 -10.67 -9.70
N GLU A 84 5.31 -11.44 -10.51
CA GLU A 84 4.96 -12.82 -10.86
C GLU A 84 5.00 -13.78 -9.66
N THR A 85 5.62 -13.35 -8.56
CA THR A 85 5.75 -14.15 -7.34
C THR A 85 4.61 -13.92 -6.35
N ILE A 86 3.66 -13.05 -6.68
CA ILE A 86 2.46 -12.80 -5.88
C ILE A 86 1.44 -13.92 -6.14
N PRO A 87 0.90 -14.59 -5.10
CA PRO A 87 -0.01 -15.71 -5.29
C PRO A 87 -1.37 -15.24 -5.84
N VAL A 88 -1.85 -15.89 -6.90
CA VAL A 88 -3.08 -15.48 -7.61
C VAL A 88 -4.33 -16.04 -6.94
N GLU A 89 -4.39 -17.37 -6.79
CA GLU A 89 -5.60 -18.08 -6.34
C GLU A 89 -6.14 -17.59 -4.98
N PRO A 90 -5.31 -17.38 -3.94
CA PRO A 90 -5.81 -16.92 -2.64
C PRO A 90 -6.32 -15.47 -2.65
N LEU A 91 -6.06 -14.70 -3.71
CA LEU A 91 -6.42 -13.28 -3.82
C LEU A 91 -7.71 -13.04 -4.63
N VAL A 92 -8.31 -14.09 -5.20
CA VAL A 92 -9.59 -13.96 -5.91
C VAL A 92 -10.67 -13.38 -4.99
N GLY A 93 -11.34 -12.32 -5.47
CA GLY A 93 -12.37 -11.55 -4.76
C GLY A 93 -11.85 -10.60 -3.68
N LYS A 94 -10.55 -10.61 -3.36
CA LYS A 94 -9.98 -9.81 -2.26
C LYS A 94 -9.63 -8.39 -2.69
N VAL A 95 -9.65 -7.48 -1.72
CA VAL A 95 -9.07 -6.14 -1.88
C VAL A 95 -7.55 -6.27 -1.77
N VAL A 96 -6.85 -5.82 -2.80
CA VAL A 96 -5.38 -5.84 -2.85
C VAL A 96 -4.88 -4.40 -2.96
N ILE A 97 -4.17 -3.93 -1.94
CA ILE A 97 -3.55 -2.62 -1.92
C ILE A 97 -2.15 -2.72 -2.54
N ASP A 98 -1.95 -2.05 -3.68
CA ASP A 98 -0.65 -1.92 -4.36
C ASP A 98 0.09 -0.67 -3.88
N THR A 99 1.29 -0.87 -3.31
CA THR A 99 2.16 0.24 -2.87
C THR A 99 3.32 0.50 -3.83
N ASN A 100 3.31 -0.09 -5.03
CA ASN A 100 4.48 -0.14 -5.89
C ASN A 100 4.74 1.16 -6.67
N ASN A 101 6.01 1.35 -7.03
CA ASN A 101 6.49 2.33 -7.99
C ASN A 101 7.56 1.68 -8.85
N TYR A 102 7.60 2.06 -10.12
CA TYR A 102 8.57 1.58 -11.08
C TYR A 102 9.89 2.34 -10.96
N TYR A 103 11.00 1.60 -10.83
CA TYR A 103 12.34 2.14 -10.82
C TYR A 103 13.20 1.32 -11.79
N PRO A 104 13.49 1.82 -13.01
CA PRO A 104 14.24 1.05 -14.02
C PRO A 104 15.58 0.50 -13.52
N GLN A 105 16.26 1.22 -12.60
CA GLN A 105 17.53 0.79 -12.02
C GLN A 105 17.39 -0.42 -11.07
N ARG A 106 16.20 -0.65 -10.53
CA ARG A 106 15.87 -1.77 -9.64
C ARG A 106 15.14 -2.88 -10.38
N ASP A 107 14.19 -2.50 -11.24
CA ASP A 107 13.23 -3.41 -11.87
C ASP A 107 13.64 -3.85 -13.27
N GLY A 108 14.68 -3.24 -13.85
CA GLY A 108 14.98 -3.34 -15.27
C GLY A 108 14.02 -2.50 -16.11
N HIS A 109 14.32 -2.35 -17.40
CA HIS A 109 13.45 -1.62 -18.33
C HIS A 109 12.21 -2.47 -18.69
N ILE A 110 11.02 -1.92 -18.42
CA ILE A 110 9.72 -2.50 -18.76
C ILE A 110 9.10 -1.60 -19.82
N ALA A 111 9.12 -2.05 -21.07
CA ALA A 111 8.73 -1.23 -22.22
C ALA A 111 7.38 -0.52 -22.06
N ALA A 112 6.36 -1.23 -21.56
CA ALA A 112 5.01 -0.69 -21.36
C ALA A 112 4.92 0.40 -20.26
N LEU A 113 5.88 0.44 -19.33
CA LEU A 113 5.98 1.50 -18.34
C LEU A 113 6.90 2.63 -18.80
N ASP A 114 7.92 2.30 -19.61
CA ASP A 114 8.83 3.29 -20.21
C ASP A 114 8.10 4.16 -21.25
N ASP A 115 7.15 3.60 -22.01
CA ASP A 115 6.27 4.33 -22.95
C ASP A 115 4.93 4.76 -22.33
N GLU A 116 4.75 4.47 -21.04
CA GLU A 116 3.56 4.70 -20.24
C GLU A 116 2.24 4.15 -20.86
N THR A 117 2.28 3.08 -21.65
CA THR A 117 1.07 2.41 -22.14
C THR A 117 0.28 1.68 -21.05
N THR A 118 0.88 1.47 -19.87
CA THR A 118 0.25 0.93 -18.66
C THR A 118 0.78 1.61 -17.40
N THR A 119 0.24 1.24 -16.24
CA THR A 119 0.72 1.65 -14.91
C THR A 119 1.18 0.46 -14.07
N THR A 120 1.97 0.71 -13.03
CA THR A 120 2.43 -0.37 -12.13
C THR A 120 1.29 -1.14 -11.48
N ALA A 121 0.19 -0.46 -11.20
CA ALA A 121 -0.96 -1.06 -10.53
C ALA A 121 -1.82 -1.87 -11.52
N GLU A 122 -1.93 -1.42 -12.78
CA GLU A 122 -2.53 -2.21 -13.86
C GLU A 122 -1.75 -3.50 -14.13
N LEU A 123 -0.42 -3.48 -14.12
CA LEU A 123 0.38 -4.72 -14.20
C LEU A 123 0.05 -5.70 -13.07
N LEU A 124 -0.20 -5.21 -11.85
CA LEU A 124 -0.60 -6.09 -10.75
C LEU A 124 -2.02 -6.62 -10.93
N GLN A 125 -2.93 -5.78 -11.42
CA GLN A 125 -4.31 -6.18 -11.73
C GLN A 125 -4.36 -7.24 -12.84
N ASP A 126 -3.51 -7.12 -13.87
CA ASP A 126 -3.37 -8.12 -14.94
C ASP A 126 -2.85 -9.46 -14.41
N HIS A 127 -1.89 -9.44 -13.48
CA HIS A 127 -1.41 -10.64 -12.80
C HIS A 127 -2.46 -11.25 -11.84
N LEU A 128 -3.35 -10.42 -11.29
CA LEU A 128 -4.38 -10.81 -10.32
C LEU A 128 -5.80 -10.57 -10.87
N PRO A 129 -6.23 -11.23 -11.96
CA PRO A 129 -7.46 -10.90 -12.67
C PRO A 129 -8.74 -11.09 -11.84
N GLY A 130 -8.67 -11.90 -10.77
CA GLY A 130 -9.78 -12.11 -9.83
C GLY A 130 -9.78 -11.14 -8.64
N ALA A 131 -8.72 -10.37 -8.41
CA ALA A 131 -8.61 -9.46 -7.28
C ALA A 131 -9.15 -8.06 -7.64
N ARG A 132 -9.44 -7.26 -6.61
CA ARG A 132 -9.81 -5.85 -6.71
C ARG A 132 -8.63 -5.00 -6.28
N VAL A 133 -7.78 -4.61 -7.23
CA VAL A 133 -6.54 -3.86 -6.94
C VAL A 133 -6.83 -2.37 -6.72
N VAL A 134 -6.21 -1.80 -5.69
CA VAL A 134 -6.25 -0.37 -5.37
C VAL A 134 -4.83 0.12 -5.15
N LYS A 135 -4.41 1.15 -5.90
CA LYS A 135 -3.13 1.83 -5.66
C LYS A 135 -3.25 2.74 -4.44
N ALA A 136 -2.39 2.56 -3.44
CA ALA A 136 -2.31 3.42 -2.26
C ALA A 136 -0.94 3.35 -1.57
N PHE A 137 -0.64 4.30 -0.69
CA PHE A 137 0.60 4.38 0.11
C PHE A 137 1.93 4.44 -0.68
N ASN A 138 1.90 4.45 -2.01
CA ASN A 138 3.10 4.40 -2.86
C ASN A 138 3.94 5.69 -2.80
N HIS A 139 3.34 6.84 -2.46
CA HIS A 139 3.92 8.18 -2.61
C HIS A 139 4.29 8.85 -1.28
N ILE A 140 4.45 8.04 -0.22
CA ILE A 140 4.87 8.48 1.11
C ILE A 140 6.13 7.72 1.53
N GLY A 141 7.10 8.43 2.13
CA GLY A 141 8.30 7.82 2.68
C GLY A 141 7.97 6.89 3.85
N ALA A 142 8.72 5.80 4.01
CA ALA A 142 8.41 4.79 5.03
C ALA A 142 8.39 5.37 6.46
N ALA A 143 9.36 6.21 6.82
CA ALA A 143 9.39 6.84 8.15
C ALA A 143 8.19 7.77 8.39
N ASP A 144 7.64 8.37 7.32
CA ASP A 144 6.52 9.29 7.42
C ASP A 144 5.18 8.58 7.66
N LEU A 145 5.06 7.28 7.29
CA LEU A 145 3.84 6.51 7.53
C LEU A 145 3.47 6.50 9.02
N THR A 146 4.44 6.26 9.89
CA THR A 146 4.23 6.34 11.35
C THR A 146 4.53 7.72 11.93
N GLY A 147 5.43 8.49 11.31
CA GLY A 147 5.84 9.81 11.82
C GLY A 147 4.84 10.94 11.56
N HIS A 148 4.03 10.87 10.49
CA HIS A 148 3.10 11.93 10.09
C HIS A 148 1.62 11.57 10.33
N ALA A 149 1.34 10.38 10.87
CA ALA A 149 -0.01 9.96 11.22
C ALA A 149 -0.63 10.92 12.27
N THR A 150 -1.81 11.46 11.96
CA THR A 150 -2.53 12.36 12.87
C THR A 150 -4.03 12.03 12.91
N PRO A 151 -4.72 12.28 14.04
CA PRO A 151 -6.16 12.00 14.15
C PRO A 151 -6.99 12.71 13.08
N ALA A 152 -8.11 12.10 12.71
CA ALA A 152 -9.09 12.71 11.80
C ALA A 152 -9.52 14.10 12.30
N GLY A 153 -9.65 15.05 11.36
CA GLY A 153 -9.98 16.44 11.66
C GLY A 153 -8.81 17.32 12.11
N THR A 154 -7.58 16.79 12.20
CA THR A 154 -6.38 17.60 12.47
C THR A 154 -6.18 18.63 11.33
N PRO A 155 -6.06 19.94 11.61
CA PRO A 155 -5.79 20.92 10.58
C PRO A 155 -4.50 20.63 9.82
N GLY A 156 -4.54 20.65 8.49
CA GLY A 156 -3.38 20.37 7.65
C GLY A 156 -2.90 18.92 7.74
N ARG A 157 -3.81 17.97 8.02
CA ARG A 157 -3.55 16.53 7.96
C ARG A 157 -3.07 16.15 6.57
N ARG A 158 -2.05 15.30 6.53
CA ARG A 158 -1.46 14.85 5.27
C ARG A 158 -2.48 13.96 4.56
N ALA A 159 -2.66 14.15 3.27
CA ALA A 159 -3.51 13.31 2.44
C ALA A 159 -2.68 12.26 1.67
N LEU A 160 -3.31 11.14 1.37
CA LEU A 160 -2.80 10.09 0.48
C LEU A 160 -3.84 9.77 -0.62
N VAL A 161 -3.35 9.28 -1.75
CA VAL A 161 -4.18 8.87 -2.89
C VAL A 161 -4.69 7.44 -2.78
N VAL A 162 -5.93 7.23 -3.24
CA VAL A 162 -6.43 5.93 -3.72
C VAL A 162 -6.76 6.02 -5.21
N ALA A 163 -6.49 4.94 -5.97
CA ALA A 163 -6.94 4.78 -7.35
C ALA A 163 -7.29 3.31 -7.61
N GLY A 164 -8.43 3.04 -8.27
CA GLY A 164 -8.94 1.69 -8.45
C GLY A 164 -10.30 1.66 -9.12
N ASP A 165 -10.63 0.53 -9.77
CA ASP A 165 -11.84 0.40 -10.59
C ASP A 165 -13.07 -0.08 -9.81
N ASP A 166 -12.86 -0.70 -8.64
CA ASP A 166 -13.92 -1.15 -7.75
C ASP A 166 -14.14 -0.14 -6.61
N ALA A 167 -15.37 0.40 -6.53
CA ALA A 167 -15.71 1.45 -5.58
C ALA A 167 -15.68 0.96 -4.12
N GLU A 168 -16.08 -0.29 -3.85
CA GLU A 168 -16.05 -0.85 -2.49
C GLU A 168 -14.61 -1.09 -2.04
N ALA A 169 -13.75 -1.60 -2.93
CA ALA A 169 -12.33 -1.79 -2.66
C ALA A 169 -11.63 -0.45 -2.37
N LYS A 170 -11.96 0.60 -3.13
CA LYS A 170 -11.47 1.95 -2.83
C LYS A 170 -11.94 2.43 -1.46
N GLN A 171 -13.20 2.23 -1.11
CA GLN A 171 -13.71 2.60 0.22
C GLN A 171 -12.97 1.88 1.34
N VAL A 172 -12.69 0.58 1.19
CA VAL A 172 -11.89 -0.19 2.15
C VAL A 172 -10.49 0.41 2.33
N ALA A 173 -9.83 0.79 1.23
CA ALA A 173 -8.53 1.45 1.30
C ALA A 173 -8.62 2.86 1.93
N THR A 174 -9.67 3.61 1.60
CA THR A 174 -9.95 4.93 2.17
C THR A 174 -10.11 4.87 3.68
N ASP A 175 -10.92 3.93 4.19
CA ASP A 175 -11.16 3.76 5.63
C ASP A 175 -9.87 3.37 6.35
N LEU A 176 -9.04 2.50 5.73
CA LEU A 176 -7.76 2.10 6.30
C LEU A 176 -6.77 3.26 6.37
N ILE A 177 -6.68 4.09 5.32
CA ILE A 177 -5.82 5.28 5.29
C ILE A 177 -6.27 6.30 6.34
N ASP A 178 -7.57 6.54 6.47
CA ASP A 178 -8.11 7.42 7.50
C ASP A 178 -7.80 6.90 8.90
N GLN A 179 -8.04 5.62 9.15
CA GLN A 179 -7.70 4.99 10.43
C GLN A 179 -6.21 5.13 10.74
N PHE A 180 -5.34 5.03 9.73
CA PHE A 180 -3.88 5.16 9.87
C PHE A 180 -3.40 6.61 9.99
N GLY A 181 -4.30 7.58 9.97
CA GLY A 181 -3.98 8.96 10.34
C GLY A 181 -3.77 9.90 9.16
N PHE A 182 -4.32 9.61 7.98
CA PHE A 182 -4.19 10.42 6.78
C PHE A 182 -5.54 10.72 6.12
N ASP A 183 -5.67 11.89 5.52
CA ASP A 183 -6.82 12.18 4.65
C ASP A 183 -6.69 11.43 3.32
N VAL A 184 -7.77 11.34 2.54
CA VAL A 184 -7.80 10.60 1.28
C VAL A 184 -8.24 11.47 0.11
N VAL A 185 -7.53 11.33 -1.01
CA VAL A 185 -7.95 11.85 -2.31
C VAL A 185 -8.13 10.68 -3.27
N ASP A 186 -9.33 10.52 -3.82
CA ASP A 186 -9.60 9.54 -4.87
C ASP A 186 -9.16 10.11 -6.23
N ALA A 187 -8.18 9.47 -6.87
CA ALA A 187 -7.69 9.83 -8.19
C ALA A 187 -8.51 9.20 -9.33
N GLY A 188 -9.50 8.38 -9.02
CA GLY A 188 -10.41 7.77 -9.99
C GLY A 188 -10.07 6.30 -10.30
N PRO A 189 -10.20 5.88 -11.57
CA PRO A 189 -9.88 4.51 -12.02
C PRO A 189 -8.42 4.12 -11.74
N LEU A 190 -8.13 2.81 -11.74
CA LEU A 190 -6.77 2.29 -11.50
C LEU A 190 -5.76 2.88 -12.49
N ALA A 191 -6.18 3.04 -13.73
CA ALA A 191 -5.41 3.65 -14.81
C ALA A 191 -4.96 5.08 -14.48
N GLU A 192 -5.66 5.86 -13.65
CA GLU A 192 -5.25 7.21 -13.25
C GLU A 192 -4.14 7.21 -12.18
N GLY A 193 -3.73 6.04 -11.70
CA GLY A 193 -2.63 5.86 -10.75
C GLY A 193 -1.27 6.39 -11.24
N TRP A 194 -1.10 6.65 -12.54
CA TRP A 194 0.09 7.30 -13.09
C TRP A 194 0.31 8.71 -12.51
N ARG A 195 -0.76 9.43 -12.15
CA ARG A 195 -0.67 10.81 -11.63
C ARG A 195 0.02 10.93 -10.28
N ILE A 196 0.22 9.80 -9.60
CA ILE A 196 0.86 9.72 -8.29
C ILE A 196 2.06 8.77 -8.27
N GLN A 197 2.65 8.49 -9.43
CA GLN A 197 3.88 7.70 -9.52
C GLN A 197 5.12 8.56 -9.25
N ARG A 198 6.29 7.91 -9.18
CA ARG A 198 7.60 8.58 -9.11
C ARG A 198 7.67 9.76 -10.10
N ASP A 199 8.39 10.81 -9.70
CA ASP A 199 8.66 12.01 -10.51
C ASP A 199 7.43 12.89 -10.83
N THR A 200 6.25 12.60 -10.27
CA THR A 200 5.08 13.49 -10.32
C THR A 200 5.04 14.47 -9.14
N PRO A 201 4.32 15.62 -9.24
CA PRO A 201 4.29 16.64 -8.18
C PRO A 201 3.82 16.12 -6.81
N GLY A 202 2.91 15.15 -6.79
CA GLY A 202 2.38 14.56 -5.56
C GLY A 202 3.28 13.49 -4.91
N TYR A 203 4.39 13.12 -5.54
CA TYR A 203 5.22 12.01 -5.10
C TYR A 203 6.23 12.40 -4.01
N GLY A 204 5.87 12.20 -2.74
CA GLY A 204 6.77 12.39 -1.59
C GLY A 204 6.48 13.61 -0.72
N PRO A 205 6.10 14.81 -1.25
CA PRO A 205 5.76 15.96 -0.42
C PRO A 205 4.66 15.68 0.59
N ARG A 206 4.68 16.41 1.70
CA ARG A 206 3.61 16.42 2.70
C ARG A 206 2.54 17.42 2.27
N LEU A 207 1.51 16.94 1.61
CA LEU A 207 0.40 17.74 1.09
C LEU A 207 -0.89 17.48 1.86
N THR A 208 -1.72 18.51 2.01
CA THR A 208 -3.14 18.39 2.38
C THR A 208 -3.96 17.84 1.23
N ALA A 209 -5.24 17.52 1.46
CA ALA A 209 -6.12 17.01 0.40
C ALA A 209 -6.28 17.99 -0.77
N ASP A 210 -6.39 19.30 -0.50
CA ASP A 210 -6.55 20.31 -1.55
C ASP A 210 -5.26 20.49 -2.37
N GLU A 211 -4.11 20.53 -1.70
CA GLU A 211 -2.81 20.60 -2.37
C GLU A 211 -2.52 19.33 -3.17
N LEU A 212 -2.91 18.16 -2.65
CA LEU A 212 -2.75 16.88 -3.35
C LEU A 212 -3.64 16.81 -4.60
N ARG A 213 -4.88 17.32 -4.55
CA ARG A 213 -5.73 17.44 -5.75
C ARG A 213 -5.10 18.35 -6.81
N ALA A 214 -4.51 19.47 -6.40
CA ALA A 214 -3.78 20.35 -7.32
C ALA A 214 -2.57 19.63 -7.95
N ALA A 215 -1.77 18.94 -7.13
CA ALA A 215 -0.61 18.17 -7.60
C ALA A 215 -1.00 17.06 -8.61
N LEU A 216 -2.13 16.38 -8.40
CA LEU A 216 -2.66 15.38 -9.35
C LEU A 216 -3.12 16.00 -10.68
N ALA A 217 -3.63 17.22 -10.65
CA ALA A 217 -4.03 17.96 -11.85
C ALA A 217 -2.82 18.47 -12.65
N GLU A 218 -1.72 18.79 -11.96
CA GLU A 218 -0.44 19.21 -12.55
C GLU A 218 0.43 18.05 -13.05
N ALA A 219 0.10 16.79 -12.70
CA ALA A 219 0.87 15.64 -13.15
C ALA A 219 0.82 15.54 -14.68
N GLU A 220 2.00 15.44 -15.29
CA GLU A 220 2.17 15.25 -16.73
C GLU A 220 2.76 13.87 -17.01
N ARG A 221 2.26 13.23 -18.06
CA ARG A 221 2.82 12.01 -18.61
C ARG A 221 4.12 12.33 -19.32
N VAL A 222 5.15 11.52 -19.12
CA VAL A 222 6.37 11.58 -19.93
C VAL A 222 6.05 10.93 -21.27
N ARG A 223 5.35 11.66 -22.14
CA ARG A 223 5.15 11.23 -23.52
C ARG A 223 6.46 11.45 -24.27
N ALA A 224 7.08 10.35 -24.70
CA ALA A 224 8.20 10.35 -25.63
C ALA A 224 7.84 11.04 -26.96
#